data_AF-A0AAX2LGD7-F1
#
_entry.id   AF-A0AAX2LGD7-F1
#
_cell.length_a   1.000
_cell.length_b   1.000
_cell.length_c   1.000
_cell.angle_alpha   90.00
_cell.angle_beta   90.00
_cell.angle_gamma   90.00
#
_symmetry.space_group_name_H-M   'P 1'
#
loop_
_entity.id
_entity.type
_entity.pdbx_description
1 polymer ?
#
loop_
_entity_poly.entity_id
_entity_poly.type
_entity_poly.pdbx_seq_one_letter_code
_entity_poly.pdbx_strand_id
1 'polypeptide(L)'
;MIGLLLLLSLIISLMIIFTEKLYLKRNYITDEELVWLAEQMVDEAEVANTILKKVEADGQKELEKILSNELVTSAEQLMIKLANKRISEANNGYCSAVEGAKEVLTILPESVTEKRNLFLNRLNDLSSASMLTIPEITSNDNHLSEESTLELMSLVEEMVKLVEFIEMNLKENFDSIINSKELDIKNYLSIEESNRKLIMAKATIQKEVDALPNLYDFGEQKNKLQNRINKIQPLTILNKKKNFSKA
;
A
#
# COMPACT_ATOMS: atom_id res chain seq x y z
N MET A 1 -8.69 12.47 0.20
CA MET A 1 -9.32 11.21 0.67
C MET A 1 -8.62 9.96 0.10
N ILE A 2 -7.31 10.06 -0.14
CA ILE A 2 -6.48 9.15 -0.95
C ILE A 2 -5.44 8.37 -0.11
N GLY A 3 -5.46 8.54 1.21
CA GLY A 3 -4.60 7.82 2.15
C GLY A 3 -4.77 6.28 2.17
N LEU A 4 -5.66 5.77 1.32
CA LEU A 4 -6.00 4.36 1.17
C LEU A 4 -5.04 3.67 0.15
N LEU A 5 -4.61 4.35 -0.91
CA LEU A 5 -3.83 3.73 -2.01
C LEU A 5 -2.38 3.34 -1.67
N LEU A 6 -1.75 4.01 -0.70
CA LEU A 6 -0.39 3.65 -0.24
C LEU A 6 -0.38 2.59 0.87
N LEU A 7 -1.52 2.36 1.54
CA LEU A 7 -1.71 1.19 2.40
C LEU A 7 -1.53 -0.11 1.58
N LEU A 8 -2.00 -0.10 0.32
CA LEU A 8 -1.95 -1.26 -0.59
C LEU A 8 -0.52 -1.72 -0.92
N SER A 9 0.41 -0.82 -1.30
CA SER A 9 1.78 -1.27 -1.63
C SER A 9 2.59 -1.69 -0.38
N LEU A 10 2.21 -1.15 0.79
CA LEU A 10 2.74 -1.50 2.10
C LEU A 10 2.35 -2.93 2.51
N ILE A 11 1.08 -3.30 2.29
CA ILE A 11 0.50 -4.62 2.62
C ILE A 11 1.09 -5.74 1.73
N ILE A 12 1.30 -5.47 0.43
CA ILE A 12 1.81 -6.46 -0.56
C ILE A 12 3.16 -7.06 -0.19
N SER A 13 4.07 -6.25 0.32
CA SER A 13 5.47 -6.66 0.46
C SER A 13 5.81 -7.33 1.80
N LEU A 14 4.82 -7.44 2.68
CA LEU A 14 4.97 -8.06 4.00
C LEU A 14 4.56 -9.53 4.00
N MET A 15 3.58 -9.87 3.17
CA MET A 15 3.06 -11.24 3.05
C MET A 15 4.16 -12.22 2.67
N ILE A 16 5.06 -11.88 1.73
CA ILE A 16 6.11 -12.79 1.23
C ILE A 16 7.24 -13.06 2.27
N ILE A 17 7.55 -12.11 3.16
CA ILE A 17 8.70 -12.23 4.08
C ILE A 17 8.30 -12.79 5.45
N PHE A 18 7.04 -12.62 5.87
CA PHE A 18 6.57 -13.15 7.16
C PHE A 18 6.43 -14.68 7.12
N THR A 19 6.01 -15.26 5.98
CA THR A 19 5.91 -16.71 5.80
C THR A 19 7.28 -17.41 5.86
N GLU A 20 8.34 -16.82 5.29
CA GLU A 20 9.71 -17.35 5.39
C GLU A 20 10.26 -17.36 6.84
N LYS A 21 9.85 -16.41 7.68
CA LYS A 21 10.30 -16.34 9.09
C LYS A 21 9.50 -17.21 10.05
N LEU A 22 8.20 -17.43 9.81
CA LEU A 22 7.38 -18.38 10.58
C LEU A 22 7.86 -19.81 10.42
N TYR A 23 8.32 -20.17 9.20
CA TYR A 23 8.91 -21.48 8.92
C TYR A 23 10.16 -21.77 9.76
N LEU A 24 10.90 -20.73 10.17
CA LEU A 24 12.15 -20.86 10.93
C LEU A 24 11.96 -20.90 12.45
N LYS A 25 10.75 -20.71 13.00
CA LYS A 25 10.55 -20.49 14.46
C LYS A 25 9.34 -21.17 15.12
N ARG A 26 8.87 -22.30 14.58
CA ARG A 26 7.77 -23.10 15.18
C ARG A 26 7.99 -23.51 16.66
N ASN A 27 9.21 -23.41 17.19
CA ASN A 27 9.54 -23.78 18.57
C ASN A 27 9.28 -22.69 19.64
N TYR A 28 8.79 -21.48 19.29
CA TYR A 28 8.67 -20.36 20.24
C TYR A 28 7.37 -19.54 20.17
N ILE A 29 6.35 -20.00 19.44
CA ILE A 29 5.07 -19.29 19.29
C ILE A 29 3.94 -20.19 19.79
N THR A 30 3.06 -19.65 20.62
CA THR A 30 1.88 -20.34 21.14
C THR A 30 0.74 -20.41 20.12
N ASP A 31 -0.19 -21.35 20.31
CA ASP A 31 -1.40 -21.47 19.49
C ASP A 31 -2.23 -20.17 19.47
N GLU A 32 -2.30 -19.47 20.61
CA GLU A 32 -3.02 -18.19 20.73
C GLU A 32 -2.35 -17.07 19.92
N GLU A 33 -1.01 -16.99 19.94
CA GLU A 33 -0.27 -16.01 19.16
C GLU A 33 -0.38 -16.26 17.64
N LEU A 34 -0.43 -17.52 17.22
CA LEU A 34 -0.68 -17.88 15.83
C LEU A 34 -2.09 -17.50 15.37
N VAL A 35 -3.10 -17.70 16.23
CA VAL A 35 -4.49 -17.29 15.94
C VAL A 35 -4.59 -15.76 15.84
N TRP A 36 -3.97 -15.04 16.78
CA TRP A 36 -3.96 -13.57 16.75
C TRP A 36 -3.32 -13.04 15.46
N LEU A 37 -2.20 -13.64 15.04
CA LEU A 37 -1.56 -13.28 13.78
C LEU A 37 -2.47 -13.55 12.58
N ALA A 38 -3.11 -14.73 12.54
CA ALA A 38 -4.03 -15.07 11.47
C ALA A 38 -5.19 -14.07 11.35
N GLU A 39 -5.74 -13.63 12.49
CA GLU A 39 -6.78 -12.61 12.56
C GLU A 39 -6.30 -11.28 11.96
N GLN A 40 -5.11 -10.81 12.35
CA GLN A 40 -4.52 -9.59 11.78
C GLN A 40 -4.35 -9.67 10.27
N MET A 41 -3.89 -10.81 9.73
CA MET A 41 -3.72 -10.95 8.29
C MET A 41 -5.05 -10.97 7.52
N VAL A 42 -6.10 -11.53 8.13
CA VAL A 42 -7.46 -11.50 7.54
C VAL A 42 -8.02 -10.08 7.57
N ASP A 43 -7.87 -9.37 8.68
CA ASP A 43 -8.29 -7.96 8.80
C ASP A 43 -7.57 -7.09 7.76
N GLU A 44 -6.27 -7.33 7.53
CA GLU A 44 -5.50 -6.64 6.49
C GLU A 44 -6.02 -6.92 5.07
N ALA A 45 -6.41 -8.16 4.77
CA ALA A 45 -7.00 -8.52 3.49
C ALA A 45 -8.37 -7.84 3.27
N GLU A 46 -9.21 -7.76 4.31
CA GLU A 46 -10.49 -7.04 4.28
C GLU A 46 -10.31 -5.54 4.08
N VAL A 47 -9.34 -4.95 4.79
CA VAL A 47 -8.95 -3.56 4.57
C VAL A 47 -8.53 -3.37 3.12
N ALA A 48 -7.60 -4.17 2.60
CA ALA A 48 -7.13 -4.10 1.21
C ALA A 48 -8.28 -4.21 0.21
N ASN A 49 -9.28 -5.06 0.46
CA ASN A 49 -10.47 -5.17 -0.38
C ASN A 49 -11.32 -3.90 -0.36
N THR A 50 -11.56 -3.33 0.83
CA THR A 50 -12.27 -2.05 0.97
C THR A 50 -11.57 -0.94 0.19
N ILE A 51 -10.23 -0.92 0.20
CA ILE A 51 -9.43 0.03 -0.58
C ILE A 51 -9.66 -0.17 -2.07
N LEU A 52 -9.50 -1.40 -2.53
CA LEU A 52 -9.66 -1.77 -3.93
C LEU A 52 -11.02 -1.32 -4.47
N LYS A 53 -12.11 -1.59 -3.74
CA LYS A 53 -13.47 -1.18 -4.13
C LYS A 53 -13.64 0.33 -4.18
N LYS A 54 -12.95 1.07 -3.31
CA LYS A 54 -12.95 2.53 -3.36
C LYS A 54 -12.19 3.07 -4.58
N VAL A 55 -11.02 2.52 -4.89
CA VAL A 55 -10.24 2.92 -6.08
C VAL A 55 -11.02 2.64 -7.36
N GLU A 56 -11.67 1.48 -7.43
CA GLU A 56 -12.58 1.12 -8.53
C GLU A 56 -13.74 2.13 -8.64
N ALA A 57 -14.40 2.47 -7.53
CA ALA A 57 -15.49 3.44 -7.52
C ALA A 57 -15.07 4.86 -7.90
N ASP A 58 -13.93 5.34 -7.40
CA ASP A 58 -13.38 6.66 -7.74
C ASP A 58 -13.03 6.73 -9.24
N GLY A 59 -12.41 5.67 -9.78
CA GLY A 59 -12.11 5.56 -11.20
C GLY A 59 -13.37 5.47 -12.07
N GLN A 60 -14.40 4.75 -11.63
CA GLN A 60 -15.69 4.65 -12.32
C GLN A 60 -16.39 6.01 -12.39
N LYS A 61 -16.36 6.78 -11.30
CA LYS A 61 -16.90 8.14 -11.25
C LYS A 61 -16.19 9.08 -12.24
N GLU A 62 -14.87 8.95 -12.37
CA GLU A 62 -14.09 9.73 -13.34
C GLU A 62 -14.44 9.35 -14.79
N LEU A 63 -14.60 8.05 -15.06
CA LEU A 63 -15.05 7.56 -16.36
C LEU A 63 -16.44 8.11 -16.72
N GLU A 64 -17.37 8.14 -15.77
CA GLU A 64 -18.70 8.70 -15.97
C GLU A 64 -18.65 10.21 -16.27
N LYS A 65 -17.80 10.98 -15.58
CA LYS A 65 -17.58 12.42 -15.85
C LYS A 65 -17.08 12.61 -17.29
N ILE A 66 -16.07 11.86 -17.72
CA ILE A 66 -15.49 11.95 -19.06
C ILE A 66 -16.53 11.58 -20.14
N LEU A 67 -17.26 10.48 -19.95
CA LEU A 67 -18.27 10.03 -20.93
C LEU A 67 -19.46 11.00 -21.03
N SER A 68 -19.74 11.78 -19.98
CA SER A 68 -20.81 12.79 -20.01
C SER A 68 -20.49 14.03 -20.86
N ASN A 69 -19.22 14.27 -21.19
CA ASN A 69 -18.79 15.43 -21.97
C ASN A 69 -18.95 15.25 -23.50
N GLU A 70 -19.36 14.06 -23.97
CA GLU A 70 -19.49 13.62 -25.39
C GLU A 70 -18.20 13.68 -26.24
N LEU A 71 -17.26 14.54 -25.86
CA LEU A 71 -15.93 14.68 -26.43
C LEU A 71 -14.89 14.14 -25.45
N VAL A 72 -14.07 13.21 -25.91
CA VAL A 72 -12.99 12.59 -25.14
C VAL A 72 -11.66 13.04 -25.72
N THR A 73 -10.86 13.68 -24.90
CA THR A 73 -9.50 14.14 -25.23
C THR A 73 -8.46 13.07 -24.94
N SER A 74 -7.27 13.21 -25.56
CA SER A 74 -6.10 12.38 -25.22
C SER A 74 -5.72 12.45 -23.73
N ALA A 75 -5.97 13.62 -23.13
CA ALA A 75 -5.74 13.93 -21.72
C ALA A 75 -6.66 13.14 -20.79
N GLU A 76 -7.97 13.15 -21.05
CA GLU A 76 -8.96 12.39 -20.29
C GLU A 76 -8.74 10.88 -20.44
N GLN A 77 -8.31 10.42 -21.63
CA GLN A 77 -7.91 9.03 -21.80
C GLN A 77 -6.71 8.65 -20.90
N LEU A 78 -5.76 9.58 -20.70
CA LEU A 78 -4.63 9.37 -19.79
C LEU A 78 -5.10 9.24 -18.33
N MET A 79 -6.13 9.98 -17.91
CA MET A 79 -6.72 9.85 -16.57
C MET A 79 -7.26 8.44 -16.32
N ILE A 80 -7.97 7.86 -17.30
CA ILE A 80 -8.49 6.49 -17.19
C ILE A 80 -7.36 5.46 -17.21
N LYS A 81 -6.30 5.68 -18.01
CA LYS A 81 -5.09 4.83 -17.97
C LYS A 81 -4.42 4.86 -16.58
N LEU A 82 -4.33 6.03 -15.96
CA LEU A 82 -3.79 6.18 -14.60
C LEU A 82 -4.71 5.53 -13.55
N ALA A 83 -6.02 5.67 -13.68
CA ALA A 83 -6.99 4.97 -12.81
C ALA A 83 -6.85 3.45 -12.93
N ASN A 84 -6.76 2.90 -14.14
CA ASN A 84 -6.50 1.48 -14.37
C ASN A 84 -5.18 1.00 -13.77
N LYS A 85 -4.12 1.81 -13.87
CA LYS A 85 -2.86 1.50 -13.19
C LYS A 85 -3.05 1.38 -11.68
N ARG A 86 -3.80 2.30 -11.06
CA ARG A 86 -4.12 2.25 -9.62
C ARG A 86 -4.97 1.05 -9.24
N ILE A 87 -5.98 0.71 -10.05
CA ILE A 87 -6.78 -0.51 -9.85
C ILE A 87 -5.89 -1.74 -9.95
N SER A 88 -4.93 -1.78 -10.87
CA SER A 88 -3.99 -2.91 -11.02
C SER A 88 -3.08 -3.05 -9.81
N GLU A 89 -2.52 -1.95 -9.33
CA GLU A 89 -1.68 -1.95 -8.13
C GLU A 89 -2.50 -2.35 -6.89
N ALA A 90 -3.74 -1.87 -6.80
CA ALA A 90 -4.66 -2.23 -5.73
C ALA A 90 -5.07 -3.71 -5.77
N ASN A 91 -5.31 -4.27 -6.96
CA ASN A 91 -5.60 -5.69 -7.14
C ASN A 91 -4.41 -6.54 -6.70
N ASN A 92 -3.19 -6.20 -7.12
CA ASN A 92 -1.97 -6.89 -6.67
C ASN A 92 -1.85 -6.83 -5.13
N GLY A 93 -2.18 -5.66 -4.57
CA GLY A 93 -2.52 -5.38 -3.17
C GLY A 93 -3.26 -6.47 -2.47
N TYR A 94 -4.53 -6.50 -2.84
CA TYR A 94 -5.53 -7.40 -2.37
C TYR A 94 -5.13 -8.87 -2.57
N CYS A 95 -4.66 -9.27 -3.75
CA CYS A 95 -4.29 -10.67 -4.03
C CYS A 95 -3.18 -11.15 -3.11
N SER A 96 -2.11 -10.35 -2.96
CA SER A 96 -1.00 -10.70 -2.07
C SER A 96 -1.47 -10.81 -0.62
N ALA A 97 -2.39 -9.94 -0.21
CA ALA A 97 -2.94 -9.96 1.14
C ALA A 97 -3.78 -11.21 1.43
N VAL A 98 -4.61 -11.61 0.47
CA VAL A 98 -5.40 -12.85 0.57
C VAL A 98 -4.49 -14.07 0.59
N GLU A 99 -3.44 -14.09 -0.23
CA GLU A 99 -2.50 -15.21 -0.32
C GLU A 99 -1.75 -15.44 0.99
N GLY A 100 -1.09 -14.43 1.56
CA GLY A 100 -0.35 -14.65 2.80
C GLY A 100 -1.27 -14.87 4.02
N ALA A 101 -2.48 -14.32 4.05
CA ALA A 101 -3.48 -14.70 5.04
C ALA A 101 -3.80 -16.21 4.93
N LYS A 102 -4.02 -16.73 3.71
CA LYS A 102 -4.23 -18.17 3.48
C LYS A 102 -3.02 -18.99 3.91
N GLU A 103 -1.79 -18.54 3.63
CA GLU A 103 -0.57 -19.22 4.07
C GLU A 103 -0.51 -19.35 5.60
N VAL A 104 -0.80 -18.28 6.35
CA VAL A 104 -0.83 -18.33 7.82
C VAL A 104 -1.93 -19.26 8.34
N LEU A 105 -3.08 -19.31 7.67
CA LEU A 105 -4.14 -20.26 8.05
C LEU A 105 -3.71 -21.72 7.89
N THR A 106 -2.78 -22.04 6.97
CA THR A 106 -2.28 -23.40 6.79
C THR A 106 -1.41 -23.90 7.94
N ILE A 107 -0.76 -22.99 8.68
CA ILE A 107 0.13 -23.34 9.79
C ILE A 107 -0.58 -23.39 11.14
N LEU A 108 -1.85 -22.95 11.21
CA LEU A 108 -2.64 -23.01 12.44
C LEU A 108 -2.77 -24.47 12.92
N PRO A 109 -2.71 -24.72 14.24
CA PRO A 109 -2.87 -26.06 14.80
C PRO A 109 -4.30 -26.60 14.61
N GLU A 110 -4.46 -27.93 14.66
CA GLU A 110 -5.79 -28.56 14.52
C GLU A 110 -6.76 -28.17 15.65
N SER A 111 -6.22 -27.85 16.83
CA SER A 111 -6.96 -27.38 18.00
C SER A 111 -7.83 -26.15 17.74
N VAL A 112 -7.52 -25.34 16.70
CA VAL A 112 -8.21 -24.09 16.37
C VAL A 112 -8.97 -24.14 15.03
N THR A 113 -9.36 -25.34 14.59
CA THR A 113 -10.02 -25.57 13.29
C THR A 113 -11.27 -24.69 13.07
N GLU A 114 -12.08 -24.46 14.11
CA GLU A 114 -13.27 -23.59 14.00
C GLU A 114 -12.91 -22.14 13.63
N LYS A 115 -11.89 -21.57 14.29
CA LYS A 115 -11.38 -20.24 13.94
C LYS A 115 -10.77 -20.19 12.55
N ARG A 116 -10.04 -21.23 12.14
CA ARG A 116 -9.50 -21.33 10.77
C ARG A 116 -10.62 -21.25 9.73
N ASN A 117 -11.71 -21.99 9.94
CA ASN A 117 -12.86 -21.99 9.02
C ASN A 117 -13.56 -20.64 8.96
N LEU A 118 -13.71 -19.96 10.11
CA LEU A 118 -14.24 -18.60 10.16
C LEU A 118 -13.41 -17.63 9.32
N PHE A 119 -12.09 -17.67 9.46
CA PHE A 119 -11.17 -16.83 8.69
C PHE A 119 -11.19 -17.15 7.20
N LEU A 120 -11.27 -18.43 6.81
CA LEU A 120 -11.40 -18.82 5.40
C LEU A 120 -12.69 -18.28 4.76
N ASN A 121 -13.81 -18.33 5.48
CA ASN A 121 -15.08 -17.79 4.98
C ASN A 121 -14.96 -16.28 4.73
N ARG A 122 -14.41 -15.53 5.69
CA ARG A 122 -14.16 -14.09 5.54
C ARG A 122 -13.32 -13.77 4.29
N LEU A 123 -12.24 -14.52 4.05
CA LEU A 123 -11.40 -14.34 2.86
C LEU A 123 -12.12 -14.70 1.55
N ASN A 124 -13.02 -15.69 1.57
CA ASN A 124 -13.77 -16.11 0.38
C ASN A 124 -14.86 -15.12 -0.02
N ASP A 125 -15.36 -14.30 0.92
CA ASP A 125 -16.34 -13.25 0.65
C ASP A 125 -15.72 -12.03 -0.04
N LEU A 126 -14.39 -11.93 -0.10
CA LEU A 126 -13.67 -10.83 -0.75
C LEU A 126 -13.57 -11.04 -2.26
N SER A 127 -13.59 -9.94 -3.04
CA SER A 127 -13.53 -9.98 -4.50
C SER A 127 -12.59 -8.95 -5.13
N SER A 128 -11.92 -9.33 -6.22
CA SER A 128 -11.09 -8.42 -7.03
C SER A 128 -11.92 -7.32 -7.71
N ALA A 129 -11.26 -6.30 -8.27
CA ALA A 129 -11.87 -5.27 -9.10
C ALA A 129 -11.58 -5.50 -10.58
N SER A 130 -12.44 -4.98 -11.45
CA SER A 130 -12.23 -5.01 -12.90
C SER A 130 -11.56 -3.73 -13.39
N MET A 131 -10.81 -3.81 -14.50
CA MET A 131 -10.30 -2.62 -15.16
C MET A 131 -11.45 -1.82 -15.80
N LEU A 132 -11.31 -0.50 -15.79
CA LEU A 132 -12.20 0.41 -16.49
C LEU A 132 -11.97 0.32 -17.99
N THR A 133 -13.05 0.52 -18.75
CA THR A 133 -12.94 0.66 -20.21
C THR A 133 -12.29 1.99 -20.55
N ILE A 134 -11.25 1.96 -21.38
CA ILE A 134 -10.60 3.18 -21.88
C ILE A 134 -11.44 3.72 -23.04
N PRO A 135 -12.00 4.94 -22.94
CA PRO A 135 -12.79 5.51 -24.01
C PRO A 135 -11.92 5.86 -25.23
N GLU A 136 -12.53 5.81 -26.42
CA GLU A 136 -11.89 6.28 -27.65
C GLU A 136 -11.79 7.81 -27.65
N ILE A 137 -10.72 8.34 -28.26
CA ILE A 137 -10.52 9.78 -28.40
C ILE A 137 -11.46 10.27 -29.51
N THR A 138 -12.33 11.22 -29.17
CA THR A 138 -13.27 11.85 -30.11
C THR A 138 -12.98 13.34 -30.32
N SER A 139 -12.04 13.92 -29.55
CA SER A 139 -11.56 15.29 -29.69
C SER A 139 -10.05 15.34 -29.96
N ASN A 140 -9.65 16.22 -30.88
CA ASN A 140 -8.23 16.51 -31.15
C ASN A 140 -7.62 17.51 -30.16
N ASP A 141 -8.40 17.99 -29.18
CA ASP A 141 -7.84 18.79 -28.10
C ASP A 141 -6.96 17.91 -27.21
N ASN A 142 -5.70 18.31 -27.08
CA ASN A 142 -4.68 17.60 -26.32
C ASN A 142 -4.35 18.32 -25.01
N HIS A 143 -5.03 19.43 -24.70
CA HIS A 143 -4.87 20.10 -23.42
C HIS A 143 -5.60 19.34 -22.32
N LEU A 144 -4.87 18.96 -21.27
CA LEU A 144 -5.49 18.74 -19.97
C LEU A 144 -6.12 20.06 -19.54
N SER A 145 -7.36 20.03 -19.09
CA SER A 145 -7.92 21.20 -18.41
C SER A 145 -7.06 21.54 -17.19
N GLU A 146 -7.04 22.82 -16.81
CA GLU A 146 -6.34 23.26 -15.60
C GLU A 146 -6.90 22.51 -14.36
N GLU A 147 -8.21 22.26 -14.34
CA GLU A 147 -8.91 21.46 -13.32
C GLU A 147 -8.36 20.02 -13.24
N SER A 148 -8.28 19.31 -14.37
CA SER A 148 -7.78 17.93 -14.41
C SER A 148 -6.30 17.83 -14.00
N THR A 149 -5.51 18.85 -14.35
CA THR A 149 -4.09 18.92 -13.96
C THR A 149 -3.94 19.16 -12.45
N LEU A 150 -4.76 20.07 -11.90
CA LEU A 150 -4.81 20.33 -10.46
C LEU A 150 -5.29 19.11 -9.67
N GLU A 151 -6.27 18.36 -10.18
CA GLU A 151 -6.74 17.11 -9.56
C GLU A 151 -5.64 16.04 -9.55
N LEU A 152 -4.91 15.85 -10.67
CA LEU A 152 -3.76 14.96 -10.74
C LEU A 152 -2.66 15.33 -9.74
N MET A 153 -2.33 16.61 -9.63
CA MET A 153 -1.29 17.07 -8.72
C MET A 153 -1.72 17.02 -7.26
N SER A 154 -2.97 17.39 -6.96
CA SER A 154 -3.53 17.28 -5.60
C SER A 154 -3.51 15.84 -5.12
N LEU A 155 -3.80 14.89 -6.02
CA LEU A 155 -3.70 13.47 -5.72
C LEU A 155 -2.27 13.04 -5.38
N VAL A 156 -1.29 13.37 -6.22
CA VAL A 156 0.11 13.00 -5.98
C VAL A 156 0.66 13.70 -4.72
N GLU A 157 0.21 14.92 -4.44
CA GLU A 157 0.47 15.66 -3.20
C GLU A 157 -0.07 14.94 -1.95
N GLU A 158 -1.31 14.44 -1.99
CA GLU A 158 -1.86 13.62 -0.91
C GLU A 158 -1.05 12.33 -0.69
N MET A 159 -0.60 11.70 -1.77
CA MET A 159 0.24 10.50 -1.67
C MET A 159 1.59 10.82 -1.01
N VAL A 160 2.26 11.92 -1.37
CA VAL A 160 3.51 12.33 -0.72
C VAL A 160 3.31 12.57 0.79
N LYS A 161 2.23 13.26 1.19
CA LYS A 161 1.90 13.50 2.61
C LYS A 161 1.75 12.21 3.40
N LEU A 162 1.19 11.17 2.79
CA LEU A 162 1.03 9.88 3.47
C LEU A 162 2.37 9.17 3.66
N VAL A 163 3.27 9.19 2.67
CA VAL A 163 4.60 8.57 2.85
C VAL A 163 5.39 9.31 3.95
N GLU A 164 5.26 10.63 4.05
CA GLU A 164 5.82 11.42 5.15
C GLU A 164 5.21 11.01 6.52
N PHE A 165 3.90 10.76 6.58
CA PHE A 165 3.24 10.28 7.79
C PHE A 165 3.73 8.88 8.21
N ILE A 166 3.96 7.97 7.26
CA ILE A 166 4.55 6.66 7.52
C ILE A 166 5.97 6.81 8.10
N GLU A 167 6.78 7.69 7.52
CA GLU A 167 8.12 8.00 8.03
C GLU A 167 8.08 8.53 9.47
N MET A 168 7.13 9.42 9.76
CA MET A 168 6.94 10.00 11.09
C MET A 168 6.58 8.93 12.12
N ASN A 169 5.56 8.10 11.84
CA ASN A 169 5.16 7.02 12.76
C ASN A 169 6.28 5.99 12.99
N LEU A 170 7.05 5.69 11.94
CA LEU A 170 8.22 4.83 12.06
C LEU A 170 9.26 5.43 13.02
N LYS A 171 9.56 6.73 12.88
CA LYS A 171 10.47 7.45 13.79
C LYS A 171 9.95 7.45 15.23
N GLU A 172 8.68 7.77 15.44
CA GLU A 172 8.04 7.79 16.77
C GLU A 172 8.05 6.40 17.43
N ASN A 173 7.73 5.35 16.68
CA ASN A 173 7.75 3.98 17.19
C ASN A 173 9.19 3.56 17.56
N PHE A 174 10.16 3.88 16.71
CA PHE A 174 11.57 3.63 17.00
C PHE A 174 12.06 4.35 18.25
N ASP A 175 11.71 5.62 18.42
CA ASP A 175 12.07 6.41 19.60
C ASP A 175 11.42 5.84 20.87
N SER A 176 10.16 5.42 20.81
CA SER A 176 9.46 4.74 21.90
C SER A 176 10.16 3.44 22.32
N ILE A 177 10.52 2.60 21.34
CA ILE A 177 11.25 1.34 21.56
C ILE A 177 12.63 1.60 22.18
N ILE A 178 13.38 2.61 21.72
CA ILE A 178 14.67 2.96 22.32
C ILE A 178 14.51 3.43 23.76
N ASN A 179 13.50 4.27 24.02
CA ASN A 179 13.27 4.84 25.35
C ASN A 179 12.83 3.80 26.38
N SER A 180 12.07 2.78 25.95
CA SER A 180 11.67 1.65 26.80
C SER A 180 12.83 0.71 27.17
N LYS A 181 13.97 0.78 26.44
CA LYS A 181 15.09 -0.20 26.52
C LYS A 181 14.69 -1.64 26.19
N GLU A 182 13.50 -1.88 25.65
CA GLU A 182 12.99 -3.18 25.23
C GLU A 182 13.32 -3.46 23.76
N LEU A 183 14.59 -3.39 23.36
CA LEU A 183 14.97 -3.86 22.03
C LEU A 183 15.00 -5.40 22.06
N ASP A 184 13.82 -6.01 22.01
CA ASP A 184 13.67 -7.44 21.81
C ASP A 184 13.56 -7.77 20.31
N ILE A 185 13.51 -9.06 19.99
CA ILE A 185 13.41 -9.52 18.59
C ILE A 185 12.10 -9.04 17.95
N LYS A 186 11.01 -8.93 18.71
CA LYS A 186 9.69 -8.52 18.20
C LYS A 186 9.72 -7.05 17.75
N ASN A 187 10.28 -6.18 18.59
CA ASN A 187 10.42 -4.76 18.32
C ASN A 187 11.42 -4.49 17.17
N TYR A 188 12.55 -5.23 17.13
CA TYR A 188 13.48 -5.15 15.99
C TYR A 188 12.82 -5.54 14.67
N LEU A 189 12.05 -6.63 14.65
CA LEU A 189 11.34 -7.07 13.45
C LEU A 189 10.29 -6.06 13.00
N SER A 190 9.55 -5.45 13.94
CA SER A 190 8.55 -4.41 13.67
C SER A 190 9.15 -3.14 13.05
N ILE A 191 10.33 -2.69 13.52
CA ILE A 191 11.04 -1.54 12.95
C ILE A 191 11.59 -1.88 11.54
N GLU A 192 12.23 -3.04 11.39
CA GLU A 192 12.70 -3.53 10.08
C GLU A 192 11.58 -3.61 9.05
N GLU A 193 10.42 -4.10 9.48
CA GLU A 193 9.19 -4.12 8.69
C GLU A 193 8.75 -2.71 8.29
N SER A 194 8.66 -1.80 9.25
CA SER A 194 8.26 -0.40 9.01
C SER A 194 9.25 0.36 8.11
N ASN A 195 10.53 0.03 8.16
CA ASN A 195 11.53 0.53 7.22
C ASN A 195 11.28 0.06 5.79
N ARG A 196 11.01 -1.23 5.59
CA ARG A 196 10.69 -1.78 4.26
C ARG A 196 9.42 -1.15 3.71
N LYS A 197 8.39 -1.03 4.56
CA LYS A 197 7.13 -0.31 4.28
C LYS A 197 7.43 1.08 3.70
N LEU A 198 8.30 1.85 4.36
CA LEU A 198 8.67 3.20 3.91
C LEU A 198 9.41 3.22 2.56
N ILE A 199 10.38 2.33 2.36
CA ILE A 199 11.18 2.27 1.13
C ILE A 199 10.29 2.00 -0.10
N MET A 200 9.33 1.09 0.04
CA MET A 200 8.45 0.71 -1.07
C MET A 200 7.41 1.79 -1.36
N ALA A 201 6.81 2.38 -0.33
CA ALA A 201 5.94 3.53 -0.48
C ALA A 201 6.64 4.69 -1.20
N LYS A 202 7.90 4.98 -0.83
CA LYS A 202 8.75 5.97 -1.50
C LYS A 202 8.98 5.65 -2.98
N ALA A 203 9.28 4.40 -3.32
CA ALA A 203 9.49 3.99 -4.71
C ALA A 203 8.22 4.06 -5.57
N THR A 204 7.06 3.74 -5.00
CA THR A 204 5.76 3.85 -5.68
C THR A 204 5.41 5.30 -5.96
N ILE A 205 5.49 6.19 -4.96
CA ILE A 205 5.17 7.60 -5.16
C ILE A 205 6.18 8.28 -6.10
N GLN A 206 7.42 7.82 -6.13
CA GLN A 206 8.41 8.26 -7.11
C GLN A 206 7.92 8.02 -8.54
N LYS A 207 7.42 6.82 -8.85
CA LYS A 207 6.89 6.50 -10.18
C LYS A 207 5.67 7.36 -10.55
N GLU A 208 4.80 7.68 -9.59
CA GLU A 208 3.64 8.53 -9.83
C GLU A 208 4.04 9.99 -10.09
N VAL A 209 4.99 10.54 -9.33
CA VAL A 209 5.57 11.87 -9.60
C VAL A 209 6.24 11.88 -10.97
N ASP A 210 7.01 10.85 -11.32
CA ASP A 210 7.70 10.76 -12.61
C ASP A 210 6.70 10.73 -13.78
N ALA A 211 5.57 10.05 -13.61
CA ALA A 211 4.49 9.93 -14.59
C ALA A 211 3.64 11.21 -14.75
N LEU A 212 3.74 12.18 -13.83
CA LEU A 212 3.06 13.47 -14.01
C LEU A 212 3.58 14.18 -15.26
N PRO A 213 2.68 14.78 -16.07
CA PRO A 213 3.08 15.47 -17.28
C PRO A 213 3.96 16.68 -16.96
N ASN A 214 5.01 16.89 -17.78
CA ASN A 214 5.86 18.07 -17.68
C ASN A 214 5.19 19.26 -18.39
N LEU A 215 4.14 19.80 -17.77
CA LEU A 215 3.47 21.00 -18.26
C LEU A 215 4.21 22.26 -17.76
N TYR A 216 4.31 23.27 -18.62
CA TYR A 216 5.15 24.47 -18.41
C TYR A 216 4.81 25.20 -17.09
N ASP A 217 3.52 25.22 -16.70
CA ASP A 217 3.04 25.92 -15.49
C ASP A 217 3.12 25.09 -14.20
N PHE A 218 3.44 23.79 -14.29
CA PHE A 218 3.37 22.86 -13.16
C PHE A 218 4.71 22.20 -12.81
N GLY A 219 5.77 22.49 -13.57
CA GLY A 219 7.12 21.96 -13.31
C GLY A 219 7.65 22.31 -11.91
N GLU A 220 7.34 23.49 -11.38
CA GLU A 220 7.75 23.88 -10.02
C GLU A 220 7.11 22.98 -8.94
N GLN A 221 5.83 22.66 -9.10
CA GLN A 221 5.09 21.86 -8.13
C GLN A 221 5.51 20.39 -8.18
N LYS A 222 5.75 19.85 -9.39
CA LYS A 222 6.38 18.53 -9.57
C LYS A 222 7.76 18.47 -8.88
N ASN A 223 8.58 19.50 -9.03
CA ASN A 223 9.88 19.59 -8.35
C ASN A 223 9.75 19.68 -6.82
N LYS A 224 8.72 20.36 -6.29
CA LYS A 224 8.42 20.40 -4.85
C LYS A 224 8.07 19.01 -4.31
N LEU A 225 7.23 18.26 -5.02
CA LEU A 225 6.88 16.88 -4.69
C LEU A 225 8.13 15.99 -4.70
N GLN A 226 8.95 16.09 -5.75
CA GLN A 226 10.20 15.35 -5.88
C GLN A 226 11.16 15.59 -4.71
N ASN A 227 11.33 16.86 -4.32
CA ASN A 227 12.20 17.23 -3.20
C ASN A 227 11.72 16.66 -1.85
N ARG A 228 10.40 16.55 -1.65
CA ARG A 228 9.83 15.94 -0.45
C ARG A 228 10.06 14.44 -0.43
N ILE A 229 9.79 13.73 -1.53
CA ILE A 229 10.08 12.30 -1.68
C ILE A 229 11.57 12.03 -1.40
N ASN A 230 12.46 12.86 -1.92
CA ASN A 230 13.91 12.71 -1.71
C ASN A 230 14.32 12.79 -0.24
N LYS A 231 13.62 13.60 0.57
CA LYS A 231 13.90 13.78 2.01
C LYS A 231 13.46 12.59 2.86
N ILE A 232 12.54 11.76 2.38
CA ILE A 232 12.06 10.60 3.10
C ILE A 232 13.19 9.59 3.24
N GLN A 233 13.53 9.19 4.47
CA GLN A 233 14.61 8.23 4.73
C GLN A 233 14.22 7.11 5.68
N PRO A 234 14.53 5.85 5.35
CA PRO A 234 14.42 4.76 6.31
C PRO A 234 15.43 4.95 7.45
N LEU A 235 15.04 4.43 8.62
CA LEU A 235 15.89 4.39 9.80
C LEU A 235 17.06 3.43 9.61
N THR A 236 18.26 3.86 9.97
CA THR A 236 19.41 2.97 10.05
C THR A 236 19.46 2.34 11.43
N ILE A 237 19.10 1.06 11.54
CA ILE A 237 19.30 0.32 12.79
C ILE A 237 20.79 -0.03 12.87
N LEU A 238 21.56 0.75 13.63
CA LEU A 238 22.97 0.44 13.88
C LEU A 238 23.08 -0.98 14.45
N ASN A 239 23.87 -1.80 13.76
CA ASN A 239 24.01 -3.22 13.95
C ASN A 239 24.56 -3.55 15.36
N LYS A 240 23.72 -3.51 16.40
CA LYS A 240 23.98 -4.14 17.71
C LYS A 240 23.66 -5.64 17.66
N LYS A 241 24.03 -6.32 16.57
CA LYS A 241 24.04 -7.80 16.48
C LYS A 241 24.89 -8.47 17.57
N LYS A 242 25.72 -7.72 18.32
CA LYS A 242 26.65 -8.29 19.31
C LYS A 242 26.04 -8.70 20.66
N ASN A 243 24.81 -8.32 21.00
CA ASN A 243 24.28 -8.59 22.35
C ASN A 243 23.16 -9.64 22.43
N PHE A 244 22.62 -10.12 21.30
CA PHE A 244 21.54 -11.14 21.32
C PHE A 244 22.03 -12.60 21.43
N SER A 245 23.34 -12.84 21.59
CA SER A 245 23.89 -14.21 21.79
C SER A 245 24.27 -14.54 23.25
N LYS A 246 23.90 -13.67 24.21
CA LYS A 246 24.15 -13.91 25.63
C LYS A 246 22.91 -13.59 26.46
N ALA A 247 21.90 -14.45 26.38
CA ALA A 247 20.91 -14.65 27.43
C ALA A 247 20.51 -16.12 27.41
#